data_AF-A0A1Y3EDD1-F1
#
_entry.id   AF-A0A1Y3EDD1-F1
#
_cell.length_a   1.000
_cell.length_b   1.000
_cell.length_c   1.000
_cell.angle_alpha   90.00
_cell.angle_beta   90.00
_cell.angle_gamma   90.00
#
_symmetry.space_group_name_H-M   'P 1'
#
loop_
_entity.id
_entity.type
_entity.pdbx_description
1 polymer ?
#
loop_
_entity_poly.entity_id
_entity_poly.type
_entity_poly.pdbx_seq_one_letter_code
_entity_poly.pdbx_strand_id
1 'polypeptide(L)'
;NEEFQVFIGKVEEEEAWITEKQQVLSVEDFGDTMAAVQSLIKKHGAFEVDLGVHRQRIGEIMQHGQTLIDSGNHHAQTIESRLHQLQVRLASLVDLAARRLQNLLDNSAHLLFVWKCDVVDSWIGEKEAAVRSDDYGRDLSTVQMLLTKQEAFDAGLNAFEHEGIQRITELKDQLTA
;
A
#
# COMPACT_ATOMS: atom_id res chain seq x y z
N ASN A 1 19.47 38.35 -18.24
CA ASN A 1 18.02 38.53 -17.96
C ASN A 1 17.19 37.38 -18.49
N GLU A 2 17.42 36.89 -19.72
CA GLU A 2 16.69 35.76 -20.31
C GLU A 2 16.84 34.43 -19.54
N GLU A 3 18.06 34.04 -19.16
CA GLU A 3 18.30 32.79 -18.40
C GLU A 3 17.60 32.74 -17.04
N PHE A 4 17.49 33.90 -16.37
CA PHE A 4 16.72 34.02 -15.14
C PHE A 4 15.21 33.79 -15.37
N GLN A 5 14.66 34.31 -16.47
CA GLN A 5 13.26 34.09 -16.81
C GLN A 5 12.99 32.61 -17.14
N VAL A 6 13.91 31.96 -17.86
CA VAL A 6 13.85 30.50 -18.12
C VAL A 6 13.89 29.70 -16.82
N PHE A 7 14.77 30.07 -15.87
CA PHE A 7 14.82 29.45 -14.55
C PHE A 7 13.50 29.59 -13.80
N ILE A 8 12.93 30.80 -13.74
CA ILE A 8 11.64 31.04 -13.07
C ILE A 8 10.52 30.22 -13.69
N GLY A 9 10.42 30.18 -15.03
CA GLY A 9 9.40 29.39 -15.71
C GLY A 9 9.47 27.90 -15.37
N LYS A 10 10.68 27.33 -15.31
CA LYS A 10 10.88 25.92 -14.89
C LYS A 10 10.48 25.68 -13.43
N VAL A 11 10.80 26.61 -12.54
CA VAL A 11 10.38 26.51 -11.13
C VAL A 11 8.85 26.54 -11.03
N GLU A 12 8.19 27.46 -11.73
CA GLU A 12 6.73 27.59 -11.71
C GLU A 12 6.02 26.36 -12.27
N GLU A 13 6.57 25.74 -13.32
CA GLU A 13 6.06 24.48 -13.88
C GLU A 13 6.09 23.35 -12.84
N GLU A 14 7.22 23.16 -12.17
CA GLU A 14 7.35 22.13 -11.13
C GLU A 14 6.50 22.45 -9.89
N GLU A 15 6.40 23.72 -9.48
CA GLU A 15 5.52 24.13 -8.38
C GLU A 15 4.04 23.89 -8.67
N ALA A 16 3.60 24.14 -9.92
CA ALA A 16 2.24 23.87 -10.36
C ALA A 16 1.94 22.36 -10.33
N TRP A 17 2.87 21.55 -10.85
CA TRP A 17 2.76 20.10 -10.81
C TRP A 17 2.69 19.56 -9.37
N ILE A 18 3.58 20.04 -8.47
CA ILE A 18 3.54 19.64 -7.06
C ILE A 18 2.19 19.98 -6.43
N THR A 19 1.68 21.18 -6.68
CA THR A 19 0.39 21.64 -6.13
C THR A 19 -0.76 20.77 -6.59
N GLU A 20 -0.81 20.43 -7.88
CA GLU A 20 -1.81 19.52 -8.44
C GLU A 20 -1.75 18.14 -7.74
N LYS A 21 -0.55 17.57 -7.59
CA LYS A 21 -0.40 16.24 -6.97
C LYS A 21 -0.69 16.23 -5.47
N GLN A 22 -0.37 17.31 -4.75
CA GLN A 22 -0.77 17.45 -3.35
C GLN A 22 -2.29 17.40 -3.18
N GLN A 23 -3.05 18.05 -4.08
CA GLN A 23 -4.51 17.99 -4.05
C GLN A 23 -5.02 16.57 -4.31
N VAL A 24 -4.47 15.89 -5.33
CA VAL A 24 -4.87 14.50 -5.64
C VAL A 24 -4.58 13.56 -4.47
N LEU A 25 -3.40 13.67 -3.84
CA LEU A 25 -3.02 12.78 -2.75
C LEU A 25 -3.79 13.06 -1.44
N SER A 26 -4.34 14.26 -1.27
CA SER A 26 -5.13 14.64 -0.08
C SER A 26 -6.50 13.97 0.01
N VAL A 27 -6.96 13.31 -1.06
CA VAL A 27 -8.23 12.57 -1.07
C VAL A 27 -8.13 11.30 -0.23
N GLU A 28 -8.86 11.21 0.88
CA GLU A 28 -8.87 10.05 1.79
C GLU A 28 -9.73 8.87 1.27
N ASP A 29 -9.45 8.41 0.06
CA ASP A 29 -9.99 7.16 -0.49
C ASP A 29 -8.89 6.09 -0.52
N PHE A 30 -9.15 4.99 0.21
CA PHE A 30 -8.26 3.84 0.33
C PHE A 30 -8.88 2.53 -0.21
N GLY A 31 -10.11 2.59 -0.74
CA GLY A 31 -10.85 1.43 -1.24
C GLY A 31 -11.55 0.60 -0.16
N ASP A 32 -12.69 -0.01 -0.52
CA ASP A 32 -13.55 -0.82 0.35
C ASP A 32 -13.49 -2.33 0.05
N THR A 33 -12.74 -2.71 -0.97
CA THR A 33 -12.56 -4.11 -1.40
C THR A 33 -11.10 -4.39 -1.74
N MET A 34 -10.70 -5.67 -1.69
CA MET A 34 -9.39 -6.15 -2.15
C MET A 34 -9.03 -5.63 -3.55
N ALA A 35 -9.97 -5.69 -4.49
CA ALA A 35 -9.73 -5.24 -5.85
C ALA A 35 -9.53 -3.72 -5.93
N ALA A 36 -10.34 -2.95 -5.17
CA ALA A 36 -10.25 -1.49 -5.15
C ALA A 36 -8.91 -1.02 -4.56
N VAL A 37 -8.50 -1.52 -3.38
CA VAL A 37 -7.25 -1.12 -2.73
C VAL A 37 -6.03 -1.51 -3.58
N GLN A 38 -6.03 -2.67 -4.22
CA GLN A 38 -4.95 -3.08 -5.13
C GLN A 38 -4.86 -2.20 -6.37
N SER A 39 -6.00 -1.75 -6.91
CA SER A 39 -6.04 -0.78 -8.01
C SER A 39 -5.45 0.57 -7.58
N LEU A 40 -5.76 1.04 -6.38
CA LEU A 40 -5.22 2.28 -5.81
C LEU A 40 -3.71 2.18 -5.55
N ILE A 41 -3.21 1.07 -5.00
CA ILE A 41 -1.78 0.81 -4.83
C ILE A 41 -1.06 0.84 -6.19
N LYS A 42 -1.63 0.22 -7.23
CA LYS A 42 -1.05 0.26 -8.57
C LYS A 42 -1.00 1.68 -9.14
N LYS A 43 -2.07 2.46 -8.99
CA LYS A 43 -2.10 3.87 -9.40
C LYS A 43 -1.05 4.68 -8.63
N HIS A 44 -0.88 4.43 -7.34
CA HIS A 44 0.13 5.08 -6.52
C HIS A 44 1.56 4.71 -6.99
N GLY A 45 1.80 3.45 -7.38
CA GLY A 45 3.07 3.04 -7.98
C GLY A 45 3.39 3.78 -9.28
N ALA A 46 2.38 4.06 -10.13
CA ALA A 46 2.58 4.89 -11.32
C ALA A 46 2.93 6.35 -10.94
N PHE A 47 2.25 6.91 -9.93
CA PHE A 47 2.59 8.22 -9.39
C PHE A 47 4.03 8.31 -8.86
N GLU A 48 4.54 7.28 -8.17
CA GLU A 48 5.93 7.25 -7.68
C GLU A 48 6.96 7.26 -8.80
N VAL A 49 6.66 6.61 -9.93
CA VAL A 49 7.49 6.67 -11.14
C VAL A 49 7.54 8.11 -11.68
N ASP A 50 6.38 8.74 -11.82
CA ASP A 50 6.30 10.15 -12.27
C ASP A 50 7.05 11.07 -11.31
N LEU A 51 6.86 10.91 -9.99
CA LEU A 51 7.57 11.65 -8.96
C LEU A 51 9.09 11.48 -9.07
N GLY A 52 9.58 10.29 -9.45
CA GLY A 52 10.99 10.06 -9.77
C GLY A 52 11.52 10.98 -10.88
N VAL A 53 10.76 11.11 -11.98
CA VAL A 53 11.10 11.99 -13.11
C VAL A 53 11.13 13.46 -12.68
N HIS A 54 10.13 13.91 -11.91
CA HIS A 54 10.06 15.28 -11.42
C HIS A 54 11.15 15.60 -10.39
N ARG A 55 11.52 14.65 -9.53
CA ARG A 55 12.69 14.78 -8.63
C ARG A 55 13.98 15.06 -9.40
N GLN A 56 14.18 14.37 -10.53
CA GLN A 56 15.34 14.62 -11.38
C GLN A 56 15.32 16.04 -11.99
N ARG A 57 14.18 16.46 -12.57
CA ARG A 57 14.02 17.81 -13.14
C ARG A 57 14.25 18.91 -12.11
N ILE A 58 13.72 18.74 -10.90
CA ILE A 58 13.99 19.65 -9.79
C ILE A 58 15.49 19.69 -9.47
N GLY A 59 16.17 18.54 -9.45
CA GLY A 59 17.63 18.48 -9.32
C GLY A 59 18.39 19.30 -10.38
N GLU A 60 17.96 19.22 -11.64
CA GLU A 60 18.52 20.03 -12.74
C GLU A 60 18.24 21.53 -12.57
N ILE A 61 17.05 21.90 -12.08
CA ILE A 61 16.69 23.29 -11.76
C ILE A 61 17.56 23.82 -10.61
N MET A 62 17.83 23.00 -9.58
CA MET A 62 18.72 23.38 -8.48
C MET A 62 20.13 23.69 -8.99
N GLN A 63 20.69 22.85 -9.87
CA GLN A 63 22.01 23.06 -10.47
C GLN A 63 22.05 24.32 -11.35
N HIS A 64 21.00 24.54 -12.16
CA HIS A 64 20.90 25.74 -13.00
C HIS A 64 20.80 27.01 -12.14
N GLY A 65 19.99 27.00 -11.08
CA GLY A 65 19.86 28.13 -10.16
C GLY A 65 21.18 28.45 -9.46
N GLN A 66 21.92 27.43 -8.99
CA GLN A 66 23.24 27.62 -8.40
C GLN A 66 24.23 28.23 -9.40
N THR A 67 24.22 27.74 -10.64
CA THR A 67 25.08 28.28 -11.71
C THR A 67 24.81 29.77 -11.95
N LEU A 68 23.54 30.20 -11.95
CA LEU A 68 23.18 31.62 -12.09
C LEU A 68 23.68 32.46 -10.90
N ILE A 69 23.57 31.94 -9.68
CA ILE A 69 24.09 32.61 -8.47
C ILE A 69 25.62 32.78 -8.57
N ASP A 70 26.34 31.70 -8.89
CA ASP A 70 27.81 31.69 -8.98
C ASP A 70 28.33 32.60 -10.10
N SER A 71 27.53 32.79 -11.15
CA SER A 71 27.82 33.71 -12.26
C SER A 71 27.58 35.19 -11.91
N GLY A 72 27.21 35.51 -10.67
CA GLY A 72 26.97 36.88 -10.21
C GLY A 72 25.65 37.48 -10.70
N ASN A 73 24.63 36.65 -10.96
CA ASN A 73 23.33 37.15 -11.38
C ASN A 73 22.73 38.11 -10.33
N HIS A 74 22.23 39.27 -10.78
CA HIS A 74 21.70 40.32 -9.91
C HIS A 74 20.46 39.89 -9.11
N HIS A 75 19.83 38.76 -9.43
CA HIS A 75 18.68 38.18 -8.74
C HIS A 75 19.05 37.04 -7.79
N ALA A 76 20.32 36.90 -7.38
CA ALA A 76 20.81 35.76 -6.60
C ALA A 76 19.94 35.41 -5.38
N GLN A 77 19.55 36.43 -4.60
CA GLN A 77 18.69 36.24 -3.41
C GLN A 77 17.30 35.68 -3.76
N THR A 78 16.71 36.13 -4.87
CA THR A 78 15.44 35.60 -5.35
C THR A 78 15.59 34.16 -5.80
N ILE A 79 16.66 33.84 -6.55
CA ILE A 79 16.94 32.47 -7.00
C ILE A 79 17.06 31.53 -5.80
N GLU A 80 17.89 31.89 -4.82
CA GLU A 80 18.08 31.11 -3.58
C GLU A 80 16.75 30.87 -2.84
N SER A 81 15.94 31.91 -2.68
CA SER A 81 14.61 31.79 -2.06
C SER A 81 13.69 30.86 -2.83
N ARG A 82 13.70 30.89 -4.17
CA ARG A 82 12.83 30.04 -5.01
C ARG A 82 13.28 28.58 -4.98
N LEU A 83 14.59 28.33 -5.02
CA LEU A 83 15.16 26.98 -4.86
C LEU A 83 14.77 26.36 -3.51
N HIS A 84 14.91 27.12 -2.42
CA HIS A 84 14.53 26.64 -1.09
C HIS A 84 13.03 26.31 -1.00
N GLN A 85 12.16 27.18 -1.52
CA GLN A 85 10.71 26.95 -1.54
C GLN A 85 10.35 25.68 -2.34
N LEU A 86 10.94 25.50 -3.52
CA LEU A 86 10.71 24.32 -4.35
C LEU A 86 11.13 23.03 -3.63
N GLN A 87 12.28 23.05 -2.95
CA GLN A 87 12.77 21.90 -2.19
C GLN A 87 11.84 21.55 -1.01
N VAL A 88 11.36 22.54 -0.27
CA VAL A 88 10.40 22.33 0.84
C VAL A 88 9.08 21.74 0.32
N ARG A 89 8.58 22.25 -0.81
CA ARG A 89 7.36 21.72 -1.45
C ARG A 89 7.53 20.28 -1.89
N LEU A 90 8.65 19.95 -2.52
CA LEU A 90 8.97 18.58 -2.93
C LEU A 90 9.04 17.64 -1.73
N ALA A 91 9.72 18.03 -0.65
CA ALA A 91 9.81 17.24 0.57
C ALA A 91 8.42 16.95 1.17
N SER A 92 7.56 17.97 1.25
CA SER A 92 6.18 17.83 1.69
C SER A 92 5.36 16.85 0.82
N LEU A 93 5.51 16.92 -0.52
CA LEU A 93 4.86 15.98 -1.43
C LEU A 93 5.34 14.53 -1.22
N VAL A 94 6.65 14.33 -1.03
CA VAL A 94 7.24 13.01 -0.75
C VAL A 94 6.69 12.43 0.56
N ASP A 95 6.61 13.24 1.62
CA ASP A 95 6.05 12.81 2.91
C ASP A 95 4.56 12.44 2.77
N LEU A 96 3.79 13.22 2.02
CA LEU A 96 2.38 12.94 1.75
C LEU A 96 2.20 11.65 0.96
N ALA A 97 3.04 11.41 -0.04
CA ALA A 97 3.04 10.18 -0.83
C ALA A 97 3.33 8.95 0.04
N ALA A 98 4.37 9.02 0.88
CA ALA A 98 4.74 7.95 1.80
C ALA A 98 3.62 7.61 2.78
N ARG A 99 2.99 8.63 3.39
CA ARG A 99 1.82 8.43 4.28
C ARG A 99 0.65 7.79 3.55
N ARG A 100 0.36 8.24 2.33
CA ARG A 100 -0.72 7.65 1.52
C ARG A 100 -0.45 6.18 1.23
N LEU A 101 0.78 5.83 0.84
CA LEU A 101 1.15 4.44 0.58
C LEU A 101 0.96 3.58 1.83
N GLN A 102 1.41 4.05 3.00
CA GLN A 102 1.24 3.34 4.25
C GLN A 102 -0.24 3.06 4.54
N ASN A 103 -1.11 4.07 4.45
CA ASN A 103 -2.55 3.91 4.65
C ASN A 103 -3.20 2.92 3.67
N LEU A 104 -2.75 2.90 2.40
CA LEU A 104 -3.23 1.94 1.41
C LEU A 104 -2.80 0.50 1.75
N LEU A 105 -1.57 0.32 2.22
CA LEU A 105 -1.06 -0.99 2.63
C LEU A 105 -1.76 -1.50 3.89
N ASP A 106 -1.97 -0.62 4.88
CA ASP A 106 -2.68 -0.94 6.12
C ASP A 106 -4.13 -1.35 5.84
N ASN A 107 -4.83 -0.59 4.98
CA ASN A 107 -6.18 -0.94 4.56
C ASN A 107 -6.21 -2.28 3.78
N SER A 108 -5.22 -2.53 2.93
CA SER A 108 -5.10 -3.81 2.23
C SER A 108 -4.85 -4.97 3.20
N ALA A 109 -4.04 -4.78 4.24
CA ALA A 109 -3.81 -5.81 5.24
C ALA A 109 -5.07 -6.07 6.09
N HIS A 110 -5.78 -5.01 6.47
CA HIS A 110 -7.05 -5.11 7.21
C HIS A 110 -8.12 -5.89 6.43
N LEU A 111 -8.38 -5.50 5.18
CA LEU A 111 -9.38 -6.17 4.35
C LEU A 111 -9.00 -7.65 4.09
N LEU A 112 -7.69 -7.96 3.96
CA LEU A 112 -7.22 -9.34 3.80
C LEU A 112 -7.46 -10.16 5.07
N PHE A 113 -7.23 -9.56 6.24
CA PHE A 113 -7.52 -10.17 7.52
C PHE A 113 -9.01 -10.52 7.66
N VAL A 114 -9.90 -9.56 7.38
CA VAL A 114 -11.36 -9.79 7.42
C VAL A 114 -11.76 -10.93 6.50
N TRP A 115 -11.30 -10.92 5.24
CA TRP A 115 -11.60 -12.00 4.30
C TRP A 115 -11.11 -13.37 4.79
N LYS A 116 -9.91 -13.43 5.39
CA LYS A 116 -9.39 -14.69 5.95
C LYS A 116 -10.21 -15.16 7.14
N CYS A 117 -10.69 -14.26 8.01
CA CYS A 117 -11.60 -14.62 9.09
C CYS A 117 -12.90 -15.23 8.54
N ASP A 118 -13.52 -14.62 7.53
CA ASP A 118 -14.72 -15.16 6.90
C ASP A 118 -14.50 -16.57 6.30
N VAL A 119 -13.33 -16.80 5.68
CA VAL A 119 -12.95 -18.12 5.14
C VAL A 119 -12.82 -19.15 6.27
N VAL A 120 -12.21 -18.78 7.39
CA VAL A 120 -12.10 -19.66 8.57
C VAL A 120 -13.45 -19.95 9.18
N ASP A 121 -14.30 -18.94 9.37
CA ASP A 121 -15.63 -19.12 9.95
C ASP A 121 -16.50 -20.02 9.07
N SER A 122 -16.47 -19.84 7.74
CA SER A 122 -17.17 -20.72 6.79
C SER A 122 -16.66 -22.16 6.89
N TRP A 123 -15.34 -22.35 6.94
CA TRP A 123 -14.75 -23.67 7.03
C TRP A 123 -15.12 -24.37 8.36
N ILE A 124 -15.07 -23.65 9.48
CA ILE A 124 -15.50 -24.17 10.78
C ILE A 124 -16.96 -24.62 10.72
N GLY A 125 -17.85 -23.78 10.18
CA GLY A 125 -19.27 -24.12 10.03
C GLY A 125 -19.51 -25.39 9.20
N GLU A 126 -18.76 -25.56 8.09
CA GLU A 126 -18.81 -26.80 7.28
C GLU A 126 -18.38 -28.03 8.08
N LYS A 127 -17.31 -27.92 8.87
CA LYS A 127 -16.80 -29.04 9.69
C LYS A 127 -17.73 -29.36 10.86
N GLU A 128 -18.28 -28.36 11.53
CA GLU A 128 -19.28 -28.55 12.60
C GLU A 128 -20.56 -29.24 12.12
N ALA A 129 -20.96 -29.00 10.87
CA ALA A 129 -22.08 -29.70 10.25
C ALA A 129 -21.71 -31.17 9.95
N ALA A 130 -20.51 -31.42 9.46
CA ALA A 130 -20.04 -32.76 9.10
C ALA A 130 -19.86 -33.71 10.30
N VAL A 131 -19.43 -33.20 11.46
CA VAL A 131 -19.18 -34.01 12.67
C VAL A 131 -20.47 -34.34 13.45
N ARG A 132 -21.59 -33.71 13.10
CA ARG A 132 -22.88 -33.86 13.80
C ARG A 132 -23.62 -35.18 13.50
N SER A 133 -22.91 -36.19 12.99
CA SER A 133 -23.46 -37.49 12.62
C SER A 133 -23.52 -38.44 13.82
N ASP A 134 -24.71 -38.93 14.15
CA ASP A 134 -24.93 -39.99 15.16
C ASP A 134 -24.80 -41.42 14.56
N ASP A 135 -24.25 -41.56 13.35
CA ASP A 135 -23.97 -42.86 12.73
C ASP A 135 -22.65 -43.45 13.27
N TYR A 136 -22.77 -44.49 14.09
CA TYR A 136 -21.65 -45.23 14.66
C TYR A 136 -21.32 -46.53 13.90
N GLY A 137 -22.00 -46.79 12.77
CA GLY A 137 -21.87 -48.04 12.04
C GLY A 137 -22.65 -49.17 12.72
N ARG A 138 -22.96 -50.21 11.95
CA ARG A 138 -23.78 -51.35 12.38
C ARG A 138 -23.03 -52.67 12.45
N ASP A 139 -21.82 -52.69 11.89
CA ASP A 139 -20.95 -53.86 11.78
C ASP A 139 -19.48 -53.43 11.67
N LEU A 140 -18.55 -54.38 11.82
CA LEU A 140 -17.11 -54.10 11.80
C LEU A 140 -16.65 -53.36 10.54
N SER A 141 -17.24 -53.69 9.38
CA SER A 141 -16.84 -53.08 8.11
C SER A 141 -17.27 -51.61 8.02
N THR A 142 -18.50 -51.30 8.44
CA THR A 142 -19.02 -49.92 8.48
C THR A 142 -18.30 -49.09 9.54
N VAL A 143 -17.99 -49.66 10.71
CA VAL A 143 -17.15 -49.01 11.73
C VAL A 143 -15.75 -48.68 11.19
N GLN A 144 -15.09 -49.64 10.53
CA GLN A 144 -13.75 -49.41 9.97
C GLN A 144 -13.75 -48.31 8.90
N MET A 145 -14.80 -48.25 8.08
CA MET A 145 -14.98 -47.18 7.09
C MET A 145 -15.16 -45.81 7.76
N LEU A 146 -15.95 -45.73 8.83
CA LEU A 146 -16.16 -44.50 9.60
C LEU A 146 -14.86 -44.02 10.26
N LEU A 147 -14.07 -44.94 10.84
CA LEU A 147 -12.76 -44.62 11.40
C LEU A 147 -11.80 -44.05 10.36
N THR A 148 -11.70 -44.65 9.17
CA THR A 148 -10.85 -44.11 8.10
C THR A 148 -11.32 -42.73 7.62
N LYS A 149 -12.64 -42.48 7.59
CA LYS A 149 -13.18 -41.14 7.30
C LYS A 149 -12.82 -40.14 8.40
N GLN A 150 -12.86 -40.55 9.67
CA GLN A 150 -12.47 -39.72 10.81
C GLN A 150 -10.98 -39.37 10.76
N GLU A 151 -10.10 -40.33 10.46
CA GLU A 151 -8.66 -40.07 10.31
C GLU A 151 -8.36 -39.04 9.20
N ALA A 152 -9.05 -39.15 8.05
CA ALA A 152 -8.92 -38.18 6.97
C ALA A 152 -9.44 -36.79 7.36
N PHE A 153 -10.52 -36.75 8.16
CA PHE A 153 -11.07 -35.51 8.70
C PHE A 153 -10.09 -34.85 9.68
N ASP A 154 -9.52 -35.60 10.61
CA ASP A 154 -8.55 -35.12 11.61
C ASP A 154 -7.26 -34.61 10.95
N ALA A 155 -6.79 -35.29 9.89
CA ALA A 155 -5.67 -34.81 9.09
C ALA A 155 -5.99 -33.45 8.43
N GLY A 156 -7.22 -33.29 7.92
CA GLY A 156 -7.70 -32.03 7.36
C GLY A 156 -7.82 -30.92 8.40
N LEU A 157 -8.22 -31.24 9.64
CA LEU A 157 -8.26 -30.27 10.74
C LEU A 157 -6.88 -29.72 11.06
N ASN A 158 -5.90 -30.60 11.26
CA ASN A 158 -4.52 -30.21 11.57
C ASN A 158 -3.92 -29.34 10.47
N ALA A 159 -4.12 -29.69 9.20
CA ALA A 159 -3.63 -28.90 8.08
C ALA A 159 -4.20 -27.47 8.10
N PHE A 160 -5.50 -27.33 8.36
CA PHE A 160 -6.15 -26.03 8.38
C PHE A 160 -5.78 -25.17 9.60
N GLU A 161 -5.58 -25.79 10.76
CA GLU A 161 -5.09 -25.09 11.95
C GLU A 161 -3.75 -24.41 11.68
N HIS A 162 -2.84 -25.14 11.03
CA HIS A 162 -1.51 -24.62 10.69
C HIS A 162 -1.52 -23.62 9.54
N GLU A 163 -2.26 -23.88 8.46
CA GLU A 163 -2.20 -23.03 7.25
C GLU A 163 -3.19 -21.85 7.28
N GLY A 164 -4.33 -22.00 7.98
CA GLY A 164 -5.38 -21.01 8.09
C GLY A 164 -5.26 -20.16 9.36
N ILE A 165 -5.43 -20.79 10.52
CA ILE A 165 -5.60 -20.09 11.81
C ILE A 165 -4.32 -19.41 12.28
N GLN A 166 -3.18 -20.11 12.22
CA GLN A 166 -1.89 -19.51 12.60
C GLN A 166 -1.53 -18.31 11.72
N ARG A 167 -1.79 -18.41 10.41
CA ARG A 167 -1.55 -17.32 9.44
C ARG A 167 -2.37 -16.06 9.74
N ILE A 168 -3.61 -16.23 10.19
CA ILE A 168 -4.48 -15.11 10.60
C ILE A 168 -3.98 -14.47 11.89
N THR A 169 -3.49 -15.29 12.82
CA THR A 169 -2.92 -14.81 14.09
C THR A 169 -1.68 -13.96 13.84
N GLU A 170 -0.79 -14.39 12.95
CA GLU A 170 0.38 -13.60 12.53
C GLU A 170 -0.01 -12.27 11.86
N LEU A 171 -1.02 -12.27 10.99
CA LEU A 171 -1.52 -11.07 10.33
C LEU A 171 -2.14 -10.08 11.33
N LYS A 172 -2.91 -10.59 12.30
CA LYS A 172 -3.45 -9.78 13.40
C LYS A 172 -2.32 -9.11 14.17
N ASP A 173 -1.30 -9.88 14.56
CA ASP A 173 -0.20 -9.34 15.36
C ASP A 173 0.57 -8.24 14.59
N GLN A 174 0.76 -8.41 13.27
CA GLN A 174 1.32 -7.39 12.39
C GLN A 174 0.47 -6.12 12.29
N LEU A 175 -0.85 -6.24 12.35
CA LEU A 175 -1.78 -5.10 12.34
C LEU A 175 -1.84 -4.35 13.68
N THR A 176 -1.37 -4.96 14.77
CA THR A 176 -1.44 -4.39 16.13
C THR A 176 -0.10 -3.92 16.71
N ALA A 177 0.99 -4.14 15.98
CA ALA A 177 2.36 -3.74 16.36
C ALA A 177 2.66 -2.28 15.95
#